data_AF-A0A2T3HH81-F1
#
_entry.id   AF-A0A2T3HH81-F1
#
_cell.length_a   1.000
_cell.length_b   1.000
_cell.length_c   1.000
_cell.angle_alpha   90.00
_cell.angle_beta   90.00
_cell.angle_gamma   90.00
#
_symmetry.space_group_name_H-M   'P 1'
#
loop_
_entity.id
_entity.type
_entity.pdbx_description
1 polymer ?
#
loop_
_entity_poly.entity_id
_entity_poly.type
_entity_poly.pdbx_seq_one_letter_code
_entity_poly.pdbx_strand_id
1 'polypeptide(L)'
;MINHTSGLQSYGSVPTTRPLKDIDVLRIVARQDSTNFKPGTKFSYSNTAYVLLGLIVEKASGLRFDEFVRRHIFKPLRMYNSTFNNLEGRISNRAYGYNPKNGKLVVDDQSSARYLQGDGGIYSSIDDFYHWDQALYAEKLSESKP
;
A
#
# COMPACT_ATOMS: atom_id res chain seq x y z
N MET A 1 5.88 -2.07 -13.89
CA MET A 1 5.13 -2.18 -12.60
C MET A 1 4.54 -0.84 -12.20
N ILE A 2 5.36 0.21 -12.07
CA ILE A 2 4.92 1.54 -11.60
C ILE A 2 3.80 2.16 -12.44
N ASN A 3 3.78 1.90 -13.74
CA ASN A 3 2.77 2.39 -14.69
C ASN A 3 1.65 1.37 -15.00
N HIS A 4 1.49 0.33 -14.18
CA HIS A 4 0.45 -0.70 -14.35
C HIS A 4 0.45 -1.43 -15.70
N THR A 5 1.63 -1.64 -16.30
CA THR A 5 1.78 -2.39 -17.56
C THR A 5 2.46 -3.75 -17.39
N SER A 6 2.56 -4.28 -16.16
CA SER A 6 3.33 -5.51 -15.89
C SER A 6 2.64 -6.80 -16.33
N GLY A 7 1.31 -6.82 -16.47
CA GLY A 7 0.56 -8.04 -16.75
C GLY A 7 0.48 -9.01 -15.56
N LEU A 8 0.94 -8.62 -14.37
CA LEU A 8 0.90 -9.46 -13.17
C LEU A 8 -0.53 -9.87 -12.83
N GLN A 9 -0.73 -11.13 -12.47
CA GLN A 9 -2.03 -11.60 -12.03
C GLN A 9 -2.34 -11.07 -10.63
N SER A 10 -3.64 -11.00 -10.30
CA SER A 10 -4.07 -10.54 -8.98
C SER A 10 -3.71 -11.56 -7.91
N TYR A 11 -3.10 -11.13 -6.80
CA TYR A 11 -2.95 -12.00 -5.63
C TYR A 11 -4.28 -12.25 -4.90
N GLY A 12 -5.28 -11.37 -5.13
CA GLY A 12 -6.55 -11.37 -4.41
C GLY A 12 -7.47 -12.54 -4.78
N SER A 13 -7.18 -13.26 -5.86
CA SER A 13 -7.90 -14.47 -6.29
C SER A 13 -7.46 -15.73 -5.55
N VAL A 14 -6.35 -15.68 -4.79
CA VAL A 14 -5.86 -16.84 -4.03
C VAL A 14 -6.53 -16.86 -2.67
N PRO A 15 -7.25 -17.95 -2.30
CA PRO A 15 -7.81 -18.10 -0.97
C PRO A 15 -6.72 -18.17 0.10
N THR A 16 -6.93 -17.50 1.24
CA THR A 16 -5.93 -17.43 2.32
C THR A 16 -6.54 -17.81 3.65
N THR A 17 -5.89 -18.72 4.37
CA THR A 17 -6.34 -19.19 5.70
C THR A 17 -5.80 -18.35 6.86
N ARG A 18 -4.86 -17.45 6.59
CA ARG A 18 -4.27 -16.52 7.56
C ARG A 18 -4.06 -15.15 6.92
N PRO A 19 -3.86 -14.09 7.72
CA PRO A 19 -3.59 -12.77 7.16
C PRO A 19 -2.36 -12.76 6.25
N LEU A 20 -2.48 -12.09 5.09
CA LEU A 20 -1.38 -11.92 4.15
C LEU A 20 -0.45 -10.78 4.57
N LYS A 21 0.85 -11.01 4.37
CA LYS A 21 1.90 -9.99 4.37
C LYS A 21 2.45 -9.82 2.95
N ASP A 22 3.14 -8.72 2.69
CA ASP A 22 3.72 -8.43 1.37
C ASP A 22 4.58 -9.60 0.82
N ILE A 23 5.38 -10.24 1.69
CA ILE A 23 6.21 -11.40 1.32
C ILE A 23 5.38 -12.61 0.84
N ASP A 24 4.16 -12.78 1.32
CA ASP A 24 3.28 -13.86 0.89
C ASP A 24 2.73 -13.59 -0.51
N VAL A 25 2.49 -12.32 -0.86
CA VAL A 25 2.13 -11.91 -2.23
C VAL A 25 3.27 -12.23 -3.20
N LEU A 26 4.53 -11.96 -2.83
CA LEU A 26 5.68 -12.37 -3.64
C LEU A 26 5.70 -13.89 -3.86
N ARG A 27 5.46 -14.69 -2.82
CA ARG A 27 5.42 -16.16 -2.93
C ARG A 27 4.27 -16.66 -3.81
N ILE A 28 3.12 -15.99 -3.78
CA ILE A 28 1.98 -16.30 -4.65
C ILE A 28 2.34 -16.02 -6.11
N VAL A 29 2.85 -14.82 -6.39
CA VAL A 29 3.20 -14.38 -7.74
C VAL A 29 4.36 -15.20 -8.31
N ALA A 30 5.35 -15.56 -7.50
CA ALA A 30 6.49 -16.37 -7.93
C ALA A 30 6.13 -17.80 -8.36
N ARG A 31 4.92 -18.28 -8.00
CA ARG A 31 4.39 -19.58 -8.44
C ARG A 31 3.58 -19.50 -9.74
N GLN A 32 3.30 -18.30 -10.23
CA GLN A 32 2.62 -18.10 -11.49
C GLN A 32 3.63 -18.22 -12.64
N ASP A 33 3.28 -18.98 -13.66
CA ASP A 33 4.11 -19.25 -14.84
C ASP A 33 3.84 -18.28 -16.00
N SER A 34 2.87 -17.38 -15.83
CA SER A 34 2.34 -16.55 -16.90
C SER A 34 1.81 -15.21 -16.39
N THR A 35 1.77 -14.23 -17.29
CA THR A 35 1.13 -12.92 -17.10
C THR A 35 -0.17 -12.85 -17.88
N ASN A 36 -1.13 -12.04 -17.43
CA ASN A 36 -2.41 -11.81 -18.12
C ASN A 36 -2.22 -11.25 -19.55
N PHE A 37 -1.10 -10.58 -19.82
CA PHE A 37 -0.69 -10.07 -21.13
C PHE A 37 0.82 -9.78 -21.12
N LYS A 38 1.43 -9.64 -22.31
CA LYS A 38 2.86 -9.33 -22.43
C LYS A 38 3.20 -8.01 -21.72
N PRO A 39 4.20 -7.97 -20.82
CA PRO A 39 4.59 -6.74 -20.13
C PRO A 39 4.85 -5.57 -21.08
N GLY A 40 4.39 -4.37 -20.71
CA GLY A 40 4.55 -3.14 -21.48
C GLY A 40 3.55 -2.94 -22.62
N THR A 41 2.75 -3.96 -22.97
CA THR A 41 1.86 -3.88 -24.15
C THR A 41 0.46 -3.35 -23.87
N LYS A 42 0.01 -3.43 -22.61
CA LYS A 42 -1.32 -2.97 -22.19
C LYS A 42 -1.26 -2.37 -20.78
N PHE A 43 -2.24 -1.53 -20.47
CA PHE A 43 -2.49 -1.03 -19.12
C PHE A 43 -3.53 -1.90 -18.41
N SER A 44 -3.25 -2.29 -17.17
CA SER A 44 -4.21 -2.92 -16.26
C SER A 44 -3.81 -2.64 -14.82
N TYR A 45 -4.68 -1.93 -14.10
CA TYR A 45 -4.47 -1.56 -12.70
C TYR A 45 -4.13 -2.80 -11.86
N SER A 46 -3.13 -2.69 -10.99
CA SER A 46 -2.56 -3.84 -10.29
C SER A 46 -2.02 -3.44 -8.91
N ASN A 47 -2.78 -3.83 -7.88
CA ASN A 47 -2.33 -3.80 -6.49
C ASN A 47 -1.12 -4.73 -6.28
N THR A 48 -1.11 -5.92 -6.91
CA THR A 48 0.05 -6.82 -6.89
C THR A 48 1.34 -6.10 -7.25
N ALA A 49 1.33 -5.27 -8.30
CA ALA A 49 2.52 -4.53 -8.71
C ALA A 49 3.03 -3.57 -7.63
N TYR A 50 2.12 -2.90 -6.89
CA TYR A 50 2.49 -1.96 -5.83
C TYR A 50 2.97 -2.66 -4.55
N VAL A 51 2.42 -3.83 -4.21
CA VAL A 51 2.98 -4.68 -3.14
C VAL A 51 4.43 -5.08 -3.46
N LEU A 52 4.70 -5.52 -4.69
CA LEU A 52 6.06 -5.88 -5.10
C LEU A 52 7.01 -4.69 -5.15
N LEU A 53 6.54 -3.50 -5.53
CA LEU A 53 7.33 -2.26 -5.46
C LEU A 53 7.72 -1.92 -4.02
N GLY A 54 6.82 -2.11 -3.06
CA GLY A 54 7.13 -1.98 -1.63
C GLY A 54 8.29 -2.88 -1.21
N LEU A 55 8.23 -4.17 -1.58
CA LEU A 55 9.32 -5.13 -1.31
C LEU A 55 10.65 -4.76 -1.99
N ILE A 56 10.60 -4.15 -3.17
CA ILE A 56 11.81 -3.64 -3.86
C ILE A 56 12.42 -2.49 -3.05
N VAL A 57 11.61 -1.56 -2.55
CA VAL A 57 12.08 -0.48 -1.66
C VAL A 57 12.72 -1.06 -0.40
N GLU A 58 12.12 -2.07 0.22
CA GLU A 58 12.72 -2.73 1.39
C GLU A 58 14.08 -3.34 1.05
N LYS A 59 14.14 -4.10 -0.06
CA LYS A 59 15.36 -4.77 -0.48
C LYS A 59 16.48 -3.79 -0.84
N ALA A 60 16.15 -2.67 -1.49
CA ALA A 60 17.11 -1.67 -1.93
C ALA A 60 17.60 -0.77 -0.78
N SER A 61 16.71 -0.42 0.16
CA SER A 61 17.05 0.47 1.27
C SER A 61 17.62 -0.25 2.50
N GLY A 62 17.33 -1.56 2.65
CA GLY A 62 17.62 -2.32 3.86
C GLY A 62 16.70 -2.00 5.04
N LEU A 63 15.68 -1.15 4.84
CA LEU A 63 14.69 -0.78 5.85
C LEU A 63 13.37 -1.52 5.59
N ARG A 64 12.56 -1.71 6.64
CA ARG A 64 11.16 -2.11 6.45
C ARG A 64 10.40 -1.00 5.72
N PHE A 65 9.38 -1.34 4.93
CA PHE A 65 8.72 -0.39 4.04
C PHE A 65 8.04 0.76 4.80
N ASP A 66 7.33 0.44 5.88
CA ASP A 66 6.76 1.43 6.79
C ASP A 66 7.82 2.34 7.41
N GLU A 67 8.98 1.79 7.78
CA GLU A 67 10.08 2.58 8.33
C GLU A 67 10.68 3.51 7.27
N PHE A 68 10.86 3.02 6.05
CA PHE A 68 11.34 3.81 4.92
C PHE A 68 10.38 4.99 4.67
N VAL A 69 9.08 4.71 4.51
CA VAL A 69 8.07 5.76 4.27
C VAL A 69 8.00 6.73 5.45
N ARG A 70 8.07 6.24 6.69
CA ARG A 70 8.09 7.13 7.86
C ARG A 70 9.31 8.04 7.86
N ARG A 71 10.48 7.53 7.51
CA ARG A 71 11.76 8.27 7.53
C ARG A 71 11.88 9.26 6.37
N HIS A 72 11.43 8.87 5.18
CA HIS A 72 11.68 9.60 3.95
C HIS A 72 10.47 10.43 3.48
N ILE A 73 9.26 10.13 3.97
CA ILE A 73 8.03 10.84 3.58
C ILE A 73 7.37 11.46 4.81
N PHE A 74 6.88 10.65 5.75
CA PHE A 74 6.04 11.18 6.83
C PHE A 74 6.76 12.19 7.72
N LYS A 75 7.97 11.87 8.20
CA LYS A 75 8.75 12.78 9.06
C LYS A 75 9.15 14.07 8.33
N PRO A 76 9.77 14.05 7.13
CA PRO A 76 10.12 15.27 6.41
C PRO A 76 8.92 16.17 6.12
N LEU A 77 7.76 15.59 5.84
CA LEU A 77 6.54 16.32 5.54
C LEU A 77 5.70 16.66 6.77
N ARG A 78 6.14 16.27 7.98
CA ARG A 78 5.41 16.51 9.24
C ARG A 78 4.03 15.83 9.28
N MET A 79 3.89 14.69 8.60
CA MET A 79 2.70 13.84 8.61
C MET A 79 2.72 12.91 9.83
N TYR A 80 2.53 13.47 11.03
CA TYR A 80 2.70 12.72 12.28
C TYR A 80 1.52 11.82 12.66
N ASN A 81 0.37 11.98 12.00
CA ASN A 81 -0.82 11.15 12.21
C ASN A 81 -0.91 10.02 11.18
N SER A 82 0.02 9.96 10.22
CA SER A 82 0.07 8.96 9.17
C SER A 82 0.83 7.72 9.61
N THR A 83 0.23 6.56 9.39
CA THR A 83 0.79 5.28 9.79
C THR A 83 0.35 4.18 8.83
N PHE A 84 1.02 3.04 8.89
CA PHE A 84 0.54 1.82 8.27
C PHE A 84 -0.40 1.06 9.21
N ASN A 85 -1.34 0.32 8.62
CA ASN A 85 -2.08 -0.70 9.33
C ASN A 85 -1.11 -1.74 9.90
N ASN A 86 -1.30 -2.12 11.16
CA ASN A 86 -0.48 -3.12 11.83
C ASN A 86 -1.36 -4.24 12.42
N LEU A 87 -0.73 -5.36 12.76
CA LEU A 87 -1.41 -6.55 13.31
C LEU A 87 -2.21 -6.24 14.59
N GLU A 88 -1.84 -5.19 15.31
CA GLU A 88 -2.46 -4.78 16.57
C GLU A 88 -3.76 -4.00 16.36
N GLY A 89 -4.04 -3.52 15.13
CA GLY A 89 -5.33 -2.96 14.70
C GLY A 89 -5.75 -1.66 15.38
N ARG A 90 -4.91 -1.10 16.25
CA ARG A 90 -5.20 0.09 17.05
C ARG A 90 -4.58 1.32 16.41
N ILE A 91 -5.34 1.95 15.52
CA ILE A 91 -5.05 3.28 15.00
C ILE A 91 -5.96 4.25 15.75
N SER A 92 -5.37 5.18 16.50
CA SER A 92 -6.13 6.20 17.23
C SER A 92 -6.91 7.08 16.27
N ASN A 93 -8.12 7.50 16.65
CA ASN A 93 -8.99 8.35 15.85
C ASN A 93 -9.29 7.82 14.43
N ARG A 94 -9.18 6.49 14.19
CA ARG A 94 -9.54 5.90 12.89
C ARG A 94 -11.05 6.02 12.64
N ALA A 95 -11.40 6.36 11.42
CA ALA A 95 -12.74 6.12 10.90
C ALA A 95 -12.92 4.63 10.57
N TYR A 96 -14.15 4.13 10.69
CA TYR A 96 -14.51 2.77 10.26
C TYR A 96 -15.20 2.81 8.89
N GLY A 97 -14.91 1.83 8.03
CA GLY A 97 -15.69 1.59 6.82
C GLY A 97 -17.09 1.07 7.13
N TYR A 98 -18.07 1.46 6.29
CA TYR A 98 -19.45 1.00 6.38
C TYR A 98 -19.97 0.62 5.00
N ASN A 99 -20.76 -0.46 4.93
CA ASN A 99 -21.51 -0.84 3.73
C ASN A 99 -23.01 -0.89 4.03
N PRO A 100 -23.86 -0.41 3.11
CA PRO A 100 -25.31 -0.53 3.25
C PRO A 100 -25.74 -2.00 3.07
N LYS A 101 -26.40 -2.56 4.09
CA LYS A 101 -27.01 -3.89 4.05
C LYS A 101 -28.47 -3.77 4.49
N ASN A 102 -29.40 -4.10 3.60
CA ASN A 102 -30.85 -3.99 3.83
C ASN A 102 -31.30 -2.61 4.34
N GLY A 103 -30.79 -1.53 3.73
CA GLY A 103 -31.16 -0.15 4.09
C GLY A 103 -30.51 0.38 5.38
N LYS A 104 -29.61 -0.37 6.01
CA LYS A 104 -28.85 0.07 7.20
C LYS A 104 -27.36 0.09 6.91
N LEU A 105 -26.65 1.09 7.43
CA LEU A 105 -25.19 1.10 7.41
C LEU A 105 -24.66 0.10 8.43
N VAL A 106 -23.87 -0.86 7.96
CA VAL A 106 -23.21 -1.88 8.79
C VAL A 106 -21.71 -1.66 8.69
N VAL A 107 -21.02 -1.72 9.83
CA VAL A 107 -19.55 -1.67 9.85
C VAL A 107 -19.01 -2.78 8.96
N ASP A 108 -18.24 -2.38 7.96
CA ASP A 108 -17.62 -3.25 6.97
C ASP A 108 -16.26 -2.64 6.64
N ASP A 109 -15.37 -2.78 7.61
CA ASP A 109 -14.08 -2.11 7.64
C ASP A 109 -12.97 -3.00 7.05
N GLN A 110 -11.79 -2.42 6.86
CA GLN A 110 -10.59 -3.12 6.37
C GLN A 110 -10.39 -4.47 7.07
N SER A 111 -10.23 -5.52 6.26
CA SER A 111 -10.08 -6.88 6.76
C SER A 111 -8.80 -7.03 7.56
N SER A 112 -8.90 -7.59 8.77
CA SER A 112 -7.74 -8.06 9.54
C SER A 112 -6.99 -9.22 8.84
N ALA A 113 -7.47 -9.71 7.69
CA ALA A 113 -6.81 -10.74 6.91
C ALA A 113 -5.80 -10.19 5.89
N ARG A 114 -5.58 -8.88 5.78
CA ARG A 114 -4.62 -8.32 4.81
C ARG A 114 -3.83 -7.17 5.41
N TYR A 115 -2.54 -7.41 5.63
CA TYR A 115 -1.56 -6.42 6.11
C TYR A 115 -0.59 -6.11 4.99
N LEU A 116 -1.14 -5.59 3.90
CA LEU A 116 -0.40 -5.24 2.71
C LEU A 116 -0.12 -3.74 2.76
N GLN A 117 1.15 -3.39 2.64
CA GLN A 117 1.58 -2.01 2.86
C GLN A 117 1.62 -1.24 1.54
N GLY A 118 2.15 -1.87 0.49
CA GLY A 118 2.44 -1.20 -0.78
C GLY A 118 1.20 -0.74 -1.57
N ASP A 119 0.02 -1.35 -1.36
CA ASP A 119 -1.16 -1.19 -2.23
C ASP A 119 -2.40 -0.59 -1.54
N GLY A 120 -2.26 -0.06 -0.33
CA GLY A 120 -3.36 0.57 0.40
C GLY A 120 -3.26 0.52 1.93
N GLY A 121 -2.08 0.24 2.49
CA GLY A 121 -1.92 0.06 3.93
C GLY A 121 -1.82 1.35 4.75
N ILE A 122 -1.78 2.53 4.12
CA ILE A 122 -1.58 3.83 4.79
C ILE A 122 -2.92 4.37 5.31
N TYR A 123 -2.92 4.75 6.57
CA TYR A 123 -3.95 5.57 7.21
C TYR A 123 -3.35 6.97 7.41
N SER A 124 -4.13 8.00 7.13
CA SER A 124 -3.72 9.40 7.21
C SER A 124 -4.86 10.25 7.79
N SER A 125 -4.54 11.45 8.24
CA SER A 125 -5.52 12.50 8.54
C SER A 125 -5.62 13.50 7.39
N ILE A 126 -6.64 14.37 7.43
CA ILE A 126 -6.77 15.47 6.47
C ILE A 126 -5.63 16.49 6.60
N ASP A 127 -5.17 16.74 7.83
CA ASP A 127 -4.05 17.66 8.12
C ASP A 127 -2.73 17.13 7.54
N ASP A 128 -2.48 15.84 7.69
CA ASP A 128 -1.31 15.18 7.10
C ASP A 128 -1.41 15.14 5.58
N PHE A 129 -2.61 14.88 5.04
CA PHE A 129 -2.82 14.87 3.59
C PHE A 129 -2.60 16.26 2.98
N TYR A 130 -2.95 17.33 3.70
CA TYR A 130 -2.58 18.69 3.31
C TYR A 130 -1.07 18.88 3.21
N HIS A 131 -0.29 18.37 4.17
CA HIS A 131 1.17 18.44 4.07
C HIS A 131 1.75 17.66 2.89
N TRP A 132 1.19 16.49 2.58
CA TRP A 132 1.53 15.72 1.39
C TRP A 132 1.23 16.49 0.10
N ASP A 133 0.01 17.02 -0.02
CA ASP A 133 -0.44 17.81 -1.17
C ASP A 133 0.50 19.01 -1.43
N GLN A 134 0.79 19.80 -0.39
CA GLN A 134 1.69 20.94 -0.52
C GLN A 134 3.12 20.54 -0.91
N ALA A 135 3.58 19.36 -0.50
CA ALA A 135 4.92 18.87 -0.85
C ALA A 135 5.06 18.52 -2.35
N LEU A 136 3.97 18.09 -3.00
CA LEU A 136 3.97 17.77 -4.43
C LEU A 136 4.20 18.99 -5.31
N TYR A 137 3.71 20.16 -4.89
CA TYR A 137 3.89 21.42 -5.63
C TYR A 137 5.23 22.09 -5.31
N ALA A 138 5.77 21.88 -4.11
CA ALA A 138 6.95 22.58 -3.63
C ALA A 138 8.28 21.84 -3.91
N GLU A 139 8.27 20.76 -4.71
CA GLU A 139 9.45 19.93 -5.01
C GLU A 139 10.21 19.42 -3.76
N LYS A 140 9.56 19.43 -2.59
CA LYS A 140 10.17 19.06 -1.30
C LYS A 140 10.60 17.60 -1.21
N LEU A 141 10.16 16.77 -2.15
CA LEU A 141 10.49 15.35 -2.26
C LEU A 141 11.55 15.06 -3.34
N SER A 142 11.90 16.03 -4.19
CA SER A 142 12.90 15.90 -5.26
C SER A 142 14.26 16.52 -4.94
N GLU A 143 14.40 17.23 -3.81
CA GLU A 143 15.69 17.76 -3.37
C GLU A 143 16.61 16.61 -2.91
N SER A 144 17.51 16.19 -3.80
CA SER A 144 18.72 15.49 -3.39
C SER A 144 19.50 16.42 -2.47
N LYS A 145 19.71 16.03 -1.20
CA LYS A 145 20.73 16.70 -0.40
C LYS A 145 22.07 16.63 -1.14
N PRO A 146 22.81 17.75 -1.25
CA PRO A 146 24.13 17.77 -1.86
C PRO A 146 25.11 16.84 -1.14
#